data_AF-A0A953AW84-F1
#
_entry.id   AF-A0A953AW84-F1
#
_cell.length_a   1.000
_cell.length_b   1.000
_cell.length_c   1.000
_cell.angle_alpha   90.00
_cell.angle_beta   90.00
_cell.angle_gamma   90.00
#
_symmetry.space_group_name_H-M   'P 1'
#
loop_
_entity.id
_entity.type
_entity.pdbx_description
1 polymer ?
#
loop_
_entity_poly.entity_id
_entity_poly.type
_entity_poly.pdbx_seq_one_letter_code
_entity_poly.pdbx_strand_id
1 'polypeptide(L)'
;MARSQADASELVHAASALEAELRRFEELCLAAEKTPLRSRKQLERAARQLEAVAESDERLGARVQALLTAIHAARARKDEHAQKVSAAALSLQERTARYQQLMQQFAELGQLAASLSAEAPEPTRLAEVSESGSLFDRMGELARRAKDLEDQAAEDAFDDVAHEADTLRQQLLSTRNKLKLLMEKHAPLQ
;
A
#
# COMPACT_ATOMS: atom_id res chain seq x y z
N MET A 1 12.01 15.09 1.15
CA MET A 1 11.53 15.62 -0.15
C MET A 1 12.63 16.46 -0.81
N ALA A 2 13.66 15.82 -1.37
CA ALA A 2 14.85 16.53 -1.86
C ALA A 2 15.39 15.89 -3.17
N ARG A 3 14.55 15.83 -4.22
CA ARG A 3 14.98 15.30 -5.53
C ARG A 3 14.33 16.00 -6.73
N SER A 4 13.75 17.18 -6.54
CA SER A 4 12.89 17.84 -7.53
C SER A 4 13.51 19.02 -8.28
N GLN A 5 14.81 19.31 -8.10
CA GLN A 5 15.44 20.48 -8.73
C GLN A 5 16.81 20.26 -9.40
N ALA A 6 17.49 19.12 -9.20
CA ALA A 6 18.87 18.95 -9.66
C ALA A 6 19.02 18.34 -11.08
N ASP A 7 17.99 17.71 -11.63
CA ASP A 7 18.00 17.17 -12.99
C ASP A 7 16.73 17.66 -13.67
N ALA A 8 16.81 18.53 -14.68
CA ALA A 8 15.69 18.60 -15.59
C ALA A 8 15.52 17.19 -16.17
N SER A 9 14.30 16.63 -16.18
CA SER A 9 14.13 15.23 -16.59
C SER A 9 14.79 15.00 -17.95
N GLU A 10 15.38 13.83 -18.19
CA GLU A 10 16.00 13.48 -19.48
C GLU A 10 15.08 13.80 -20.68
N LEU A 11 13.76 13.71 -20.46
CA LEU A 11 12.73 14.13 -21.40
C LEU A 11 12.77 15.63 -21.73
N VAL A 12 12.88 16.49 -20.71
CA VAL A 12 13.03 17.94 -20.88
C VAL A 12 14.33 18.26 -21.60
N HIS A 13 15.44 17.65 -21.19
CA HIS A 13 16.73 17.86 -21.88
C HIS A 13 16.70 17.42 -23.35
N ALA A 14 16.12 16.26 -23.65
CA ALA A 14 15.99 15.78 -25.03
C ALA A 14 15.07 16.68 -25.88
N ALA A 15 13.95 17.14 -25.31
CA ALA A 15 13.03 18.05 -25.99
C ALA A 15 13.68 19.41 -26.27
N SER A 16 14.38 19.99 -25.30
CA SER A 16 15.11 21.25 -25.49
C SER A 16 16.24 21.13 -26.52
N ALA A 17 16.96 20.00 -26.54
CA ALA A 17 18.01 19.75 -27.52
C ALA A 17 17.47 19.58 -28.95
N LEU A 18 16.32 18.93 -29.10
CA LEU A 18 15.63 18.82 -30.39
C LEU A 18 15.18 20.20 -30.89
N GLU A 19 14.51 20.98 -30.04
CA GLU A 19 14.03 22.33 -30.36
C GLU A 19 15.19 23.25 -30.79
N ALA A 20 16.33 23.19 -30.08
CA ALA A 20 17.51 23.97 -30.43
C ALA A 20 18.08 23.60 -31.81
N GLU A 21 18.13 22.31 -32.15
CA GLU A 21 18.62 21.87 -33.46
C GLU A 21 17.62 22.19 -34.59
N LEU A 22 16.31 22.14 -34.32
CA LEU A 22 15.27 22.52 -35.29
C LEU A 22 15.43 23.99 -35.72
N ARG A 23 15.58 24.89 -34.76
CA ARG A 23 15.82 26.32 -35.06
C ARG A 23 17.08 26.53 -35.88
N ARG A 24 18.16 25.82 -35.54
CA ARG A 24 19.42 25.88 -36.29
C ARG A 24 19.23 25.39 -37.73
N PHE A 25 18.52 24.28 -37.92
CA PHE A 25 18.22 23.73 -39.24
C PHE A 25 17.41 24.72 -40.09
N GLU A 26 16.38 25.34 -39.51
CA GLU A 26 15.56 26.36 -40.15
C GLU A 26 16.40 27.59 -40.57
N GLU A 27 17.26 28.09 -39.69
CA GLU A 27 18.17 29.20 -39.98
C GLU A 27 19.13 28.86 -41.14
N LEU A 28 19.68 27.64 -41.16
CA LEU A 28 20.57 27.18 -42.22
C LEU A 28 19.85 27.04 -43.56
N CYS A 29 18.64 26.48 -43.57
CA CYS A 29 17.80 26.37 -44.77
C CYS A 29 17.49 27.76 -45.36
N LEU A 30 17.05 28.71 -44.53
CA LEU A 30 16.77 30.08 -44.96
C LEU A 30 18.03 30.78 -45.50
N ALA A 31 19.19 30.53 -44.90
CA ALA A 31 20.46 31.10 -45.36
C ALA A 31 20.93 30.49 -46.70
N ALA A 32 20.68 29.20 -46.94
CA ALA A 32 20.96 28.54 -48.20
C ALA A 32 20.04 29.06 -49.32
N GLU A 33 18.73 29.18 -49.05
CA GLU A 33 17.72 29.66 -50.00
C GLU A 33 18.00 31.10 -50.48
N LYS A 34 18.41 31.97 -49.55
CA LYS A 34 18.64 33.40 -49.84
C LYS A 34 19.98 33.68 -50.53
N THR A 35 20.85 32.69 -50.71
CA THR A 35 22.19 32.93 -51.26
C THR A 35 22.16 33.08 -52.79
N PRO A 36 22.51 34.27 -53.34
CA PRO A 36 22.41 34.53 -54.77
C PRO A 36 23.47 33.75 -55.54
N LEU A 37 23.11 33.05 -56.62
CA LEU A 37 24.02 32.14 -57.36
C LEU A 37 24.65 32.80 -58.60
N ARG A 38 25.16 34.03 -58.47
CA ARG A 38 25.63 34.85 -59.62
C ARG A 38 27.14 34.87 -59.81
N SER A 39 27.90 34.25 -58.91
CA SER A 39 29.37 34.21 -58.96
C SER A 39 29.89 32.91 -58.40
N ARG A 40 31.10 32.51 -58.84
CA ARG A 40 31.80 31.33 -58.31
C ARG A 40 31.89 31.33 -56.78
N LYS A 41 32.24 32.47 -56.18
CA LYS A 41 32.32 32.62 -54.71
C LYS A 41 30.98 32.36 -54.03
N GLN A 42 29.87 32.78 -54.65
CA GLN A 42 28.54 32.54 -54.10
C GLN A 42 28.10 31.08 -54.27
N LEU A 43 28.46 30.42 -55.37
CA LEU A 43 28.24 28.98 -55.55
C LEU A 43 29.00 28.16 -54.49
N GLU A 44 30.27 28.49 -54.24
CA GLU A 44 31.07 27.84 -53.20
C GLU A 44 30.49 28.08 -51.79
N ARG A 45 29.89 29.25 -51.54
CA ARG A 45 29.20 29.54 -50.27
C ARG A 45 27.91 28.72 -50.15
N ALA A 46 27.10 28.66 -51.20
CA ALA A 46 25.86 27.90 -51.21
C ALA A 46 26.11 26.40 -50.97
N ALA A 47 27.16 25.84 -51.60
CA ALA A 47 27.57 24.46 -51.37
C ALA A 47 27.87 24.17 -49.88
N ARG A 48 28.66 25.02 -49.21
CA ARG A 48 28.95 24.87 -47.77
C ARG A 48 27.71 25.02 -46.89
N GLN A 49 26.77 25.87 -47.27
CA GLN A 49 25.51 26.00 -46.54
C GLN A 49 24.66 24.74 -46.67
N LEU A 50 24.61 24.13 -47.86
CA LEU A 50 23.91 22.87 -48.07
C LEU A 50 24.57 21.71 -47.30
N GLU A 51 25.90 21.66 -47.23
CA GLU A 51 26.62 20.71 -46.37
C GLU A 51 26.21 20.89 -44.89
N ALA A 52 26.19 22.13 -44.39
CA ALA A 52 25.78 22.42 -43.03
C ALA A 52 24.30 22.05 -42.75
N VAL A 53 23.41 22.20 -43.74
CA VAL A 53 22.02 21.73 -43.67
C VAL A 53 21.97 20.21 -43.54
N ALA A 54 22.71 19.48 -44.38
CA ALA A 54 22.75 18.02 -44.33
C ALA A 54 23.27 17.50 -42.98
N GLU A 55 24.35 18.10 -42.44
CA GLU A 55 24.84 17.75 -41.10
C GLU A 55 23.83 18.07 -39.99
N SER A 56 23.04 19.13 -40.15
CA SER A 56 22.00 19.50 -39.20
C SER A 56 20.81 18.54 -39.24
N ASP A 57 20.43 18.06 -40.43
CA ASP A 57 19.42 17.01 -40.61
C ASP A 57 19.83 15.70 -39.93
N GLU A 58 21.08 15.27 -40.08
CA GLU A 58 21.61 14.09 -39.40
C GLU A 58 21.53 14.25 -37.87
N ARG A 59 21.91 15.43 -37.35
CA ARG A 59 21.78 15.73 -35.91
C ARG A 59 20.33 15.74 -35.46
N LEU A 60 19.40 16.27 -36.26
CA LEU A 60 17.97 16.24 -35.96
C LEU A 60 17.48 14.80 -35.79
N GLY A 61 17.84 13.90 -36.70
CA GLY A 61 17.53 12.48 -36.59
C GLY A 61 17.98 11.89 -35.25
N ALA A 62 19.21 12.18 -34.83
CA ALA A 62 19.73 11.74 -33.54
C ALA A 62 18.97 12.36 -32.35
N ARG A 63 18.57 13.64 -32.42
CA ARG A 63 17.78 14.30 -31.35
C ARG A 63 16.38 13.74 -31.23
N VAL A 64 15.72 13.41 -32.34
CA VAL A 64 14.42 12.75 -32.33
C VAL A 64 14.51 11.38 -31.65
N GLN A 65 15.53 10.58 -31.98
CA GLN A 65 15.74 9.27 -31.34
C GLN A 65 16.01 9.40 -29.84
N ALA A 66 16.79 10.39 -29.42
CA ALA A 66 17.03 10.68 -28.01
C ALA A 66 15.72 11.03 -27.27
N LEU A 67 14.85 11.84 -27.89
CA LEU A 67 13.55 12.19 -27.31
C LEU A 67 12.62 10.97 -27.17
N LEU A 68 12.54 10.12 -28.21
CA LEU A 68 11.77 8.87 -28.15
C LEU A 68 12.27 7.97 -27.03
N THR A 69 13.59 7.82 -26.89
CA THR A 69 14.22 7.05 -25.82
C THR A 69 13.80 7.58 -24.43
N ALA A 70 13.85 8.91 -24.25
CA ALA A 70 13.44 9.53 -23.00
C ALA A 70 11.94 9.34 -22.69
N ILE A 71 11.08 9.37 -23.71
CA ILE A 71 9.64 9.07 -23.57
C ILE A 71 9.43 7.62 -23.15
N HIS A 72 10.13 6.67 -23.77
CA HIS A 72 10.05 5.26 -23.40
C HIS A 72 10.51 5.02 -21.96
N ALA A 73 11.61 5.66 -21.53
CA ALA A 73 12.07 5.58 -20.15
C ALA A 73 11.04 6.16 -19.16
N ALA A 74 10.42 7.31 -19.48
CA ALA A 74 9.37 7.89 -18.66
C ALA A 74 8.14 6.98 -18.55
N ARG A 75 7.74 6.34 -19.67
CA ARG A 75 6.66 5.34 -19.69
C ARG A 75 6.99 4.13 -18.81
N ALA A 76 8.20 3.58 -18.93
CA ALA A 76 8.63 2.44 -18.13
C ALA A 76 8.57 2.74 -16.63
N ARG A 77 9.04 3.92 -16.19
CA ARG A 77 8.92 4.37 -14.79
C ARG A 77 7.45 4.44 -14.34
N LYS A 78 6.57 5.00 -15.19
CA LYS A 78 5.14 5.09 -14.89
C LYS A 78 4.50 3.69 -14.75
N ASP A 79 4.83 2.76 -15.65
CA ASP A 79 4.31 1.40 -15.63
C ASP A 79 4.83 0.62 -14.39
N GLU A 80 6.10 0.79 -14.00
CA GLU A 80 6.67 0.23 -12.76
C GLU A 80 5.94 0.74 -11.51
N HIS A 81 5.68 2.06 -11.43
CA HIS A 81 4.92 2.63 -10.31
C HIS A 81 3.47 2.13 -10.28
N ALA A 82 2.83 2.01 -11.45
CA ALA A 82 1.48 1.46 -11.53
C ALA A 82 1.42 0.01 -11.02
N GLN A 83 2.41 -0.83 -11.36
CA GLN A 83 2.51 -2.19 -10.84
C GLN A 83 2.67 -2.23 -9.32
N LYS A 84 3.54 -1.38 -8.76
CA LYS A 84 3.73 -1.27 -7.30
C LYS A 84 2.44 -0.86 -6.59
N VAL A 85 1.71 0.11 -7.13
CA VAL A 85 0.42 0.54 -6.58
C VAL A 85 -0.62 -0.58 -6.66
N SER A 86 -0.69 -1.28 -7.79
CA SER A 86 -1.59 -2.43 -7.94
C SER A 86 -1.30 -3.54 -6.92
N ALA A 87 -0.02 -3.88 -6.73
CA ALA A 87 0.39 -4.89 -5.75
C ALA A 87 0.05 -4.45 -4.31
N ALA A 88 0.30 -3.18 -3.96
CA ALA A 88 -0.06 -2.63 -2.66
C ALA A 88 -1.58 -2.64 -2.43
N ALA A 89 -2.39 -2.35 -3.46
CA ALA A 89 -3.84 -2.37 -3.36
C ALA A 89 -4.37 -3.79 -3.08
N LEU A 90 -3.82 -4.81 -3.75
CA LEU A 90 -4.18 -6.21 -3.50
C LEU A 90 -3.81 -6.63 -2.08
N SER A 91 -2.59 -6.33 -1.64
CA SER A 91 -2.15 -6.63 -0.27
C SER A 91 -3.03 -5.92 0.77
N LEU A 92 -3.40 -4.66 0.54
CA LEU A 92 -4.32 -3.93 1.41
C LEU A 92 -5.71 -4.57 1.44
N GLN A 93 -6.23 -5.02 0.30
CA GLN A 93 -7.52 -5.71 0.21
C GLN A 93 -7.49 -7.02 1.01
N GLU A 94 -6.46 -7.83 0.86
CA GLU A 94 -6.28 -9.09 1.60
C GLU A 94 -6.19 -8.84 3.11
N ARG A 95 -5.35 -7.87 3.52
CA ARG A 95 -5.22 -7.49 4.93
C ARG A 95 -6.53 -6.95 5.51
N THR A 96 -7.27 -6.15 4.74
CA THR A 96 -8.57 -5.60 5.17
C THR A 96 -9.59 -6.71 5.35
N ALA A 97 -9.64 -7.68 4.43
CA ALA A 97 -10.52 -8.84 4.54
C ALA A 97 -10.18 -9.69 5.77
N ARG A 98 -8.89 -9.92 6.03
CA ARG A 98 -8.43 -10.65 7.22
C ARG A 98 -8.80 -9.92 8.51
N TYR A 99 -8.57 -8.61 8.57
CA TYR A 99 -8.97 -7.78 9.71
C TYR A 99 -10.49 -7.86 9.97
N GLN A 100 -11.30 -7.75 8.92
CA GLN A 100 -12.77 -7.87 9.05
C GLN A 100 -13.20 -9.23 9.59
N GLN A 101 -12.54 -10.32 9.19
CA GLN A 101 -12.81 -11.66 9.72
C GLN A 101 -12.49 -11.75 11.22
N LEU A 102 -11.32 -11.25 11.65
CA LEU A 102 -10.92 -11.24 13.06
C LEU A 102 -11.90 -10.39 13.90
N MET A 103 -12.34 -9.24 13.38
CA MET A 103 -13.32 -8.38 14.04
C MET A 103 -14.71 -9.03 14.15
N GLN A 104 -15.14 -9.77 13.13
CA GLN A 104 -16.39 -10.53 13.19
C GLN A 104 -16.31 -11.61 14.28
N GLN A 105 -15.20 -12.35 14.34
CA GLN A 105 -14.97 -13.35 15.40
C GLN A 105 -14.93 -12.70 16.79
N PHE A 106 -14.24 -11.57 16.94
CA PHE A 106 -14.20 -10.83 18.20
C PHE A 106 -15.60 -10.38 18.65
N ALA A 107 -16.40 -9.84 17.73
CA ALA A 107 -17.77 -9.40 18.02
C ALA A 107 -18.65 -10.57 18.47
N GLU A 108 -18.55 -11.73 17.82
CA GLU A 108 -19.27 -12.96 18.21
C GLU A 108 -18.86 -13.43 19.61
N LEU A 109 -17.56 -13.41 19.93
CA LEU A 109 -17.07 -13.75 21.28
C LEU A 109 -17.59 -12.77 22.32
N GLY A 110 -17.60 -11.46 22.03
CA GLY A 110 -18.14 -10.44 22.91
C GLY A 110 -19.63 -10.64 23.21
N GLN A 111 -20.42 -10.98 22.19
CA GLN A 111 -21.85 -11.29 22.35
C GLN A 111 -22.08 -12.53 23.23
N LEU A 112 -21.31 -13.59 23.00
CA LEU A 112 -21.36 -14.80 23.82
C LEU A 112 -20.90 -14.55 25.27
N ALA A 113 -19.90 -13.70 25.47
CA ALA A 113 -19.43 -13.32 26.80
C ALA A 113 -20.49 -12.53 27.56
N ALA A 114 -21.16 -11.59 26.88
CA ALA A 114 -22.24 -10.79 27.44
C ALA A 114 -23.45 -11.65 27.82
N SER A 115 -23.86 -12.60 26.96
CA SER A 115 -24.99 -13.49 27.26
C SER A 115 -24.68 -14.41 28.45
N LEU A 116 -23.47 -15.00 28.51
CA LEU A 116 -23.04 -15.80 29.66
C LEU A 116 -22.99 -15.00 30.95
N SER A 117 -22.59 -13.73 30.89
CA SER A 117 -22.55 -12.86 32.07
C SER A 117 -23.97 -12.50 32.55
N ALA A 118 -24.93 -12.37 31.64
CA ALA A 118 -26.34 -12.14 31.97
C ALA A 118 -27.04 -13.39 32.53
N GLU A 119 -26.60 -14.58 32.15
CA GLU A 119 -27.06 -15.87 32.70
C GLU A 119 -26.48 -16.18 34.09
N ALA A 120 -25.52 -15.39 34.58
CA ALA A 120 -24.87 -15.64 35.86
C ALA A 120 -25.89 -15.55 37.02
N PRO A 121 -26.01 -16.59 37.85
CA PRO A 121 -27.00 -16.62 38.92
C PRO A 121 -26.69 -15.59 40.03
N GLU A 122 -27.75 -15.06 40.63
CA GLU A 122 -27.67 -14.30 41.88
C GLU A 122 -27.00 -15.14 43.00
N PRO A 123 -26.30 -14.51 43.96
CA PRO A 123 -25.50 -15.21 44.97
C PRO A 123 -26.27 -16.29 45.76
N THR A 124 -27.57 -16.08 45.95
CA THR A 124 -28.50 -16.98 46.65
C THR A 124 -28.89 -18.23 45.87
N ARG A 125 -28.65 -18.31 44.56
CA ARG A 125 -28.94 -19.47 43.69
C ARG A 125 -27.68 -20.20 43.20
N LEU A 126 -26.49 -19.77 43.62
CA LEU A 126 -25.19 -20.35 43.23
C LEU A 126 -25.03 -21.83 43.62
N ALA A 127 -25.68 -22.28 44.70
CA ALA A 127 -25.63 -23.67 45.16
C ALA A 127 -26.34 -24.65 44.20
N GLU A 128 -27.44 -24.22 43.56
CA GLU A 128 -28.18 -25.03 42.57
C GLU A 128 -27.44 -25.10 41.22
N VAL A 129 -26.68 -24.05 40.88
CA VAL A 129 -25.84 -24.01 39.68
C VAL A 129 -24.57 -24.87 39.84
N SER A 130 -24.25 -25.31 41.06
CA SER A 130 -23.10 -26.18 41.35
C SER A 130 -23.21 -27.59 40.74
N GLU A 131 -24.41 -28.07 40.45
CA GLU A 131 -24.61 -29.31 39.70
C GLU A 131 -24.55 -29.10 38.17
N SER A 132 -24.59 -27.84 37.73
CA SER A 132 -24.87 -27.52 36.32
C SER A 132 -23.65 -27.46 35.42
N GLY A 133 -22.38 -27.55 35.88
CA GLY A 133 -21.10 -27.73 35.14
C GLY A 133 -20.85 -26.88 33.86
N SER A 134 -21.79 -26.97 32.92
CA SER A 134 -22.01 -26.19 31.71
C SER A 134 -21.66 -24.70 31.77
N LEU A 135 -21.96 -23.95 32.84
CA LEU A 135 -21.60 -22.52 32.85
C LEU A 135 -20.08 -22.31 32.92
N PHE A 136 -19.40 -23.05 33.80
CA PHE A 136 -17.95 -22.99 33.93
C PHE A 136 -17.25 -23.53 32.68
N ASP A 137 -17.80 -24.60 32.10
CA ASP A 137 -17.30 -25.19 30.86
C ASP A 137 -17.49 -24.25 29.68
N ARG A 138 -18.65 -23.58 29.56
CA ARG A 138 -18.92 -22.56 28.53
C ARG A 138 -18.01 -21.35 28.67
N MET A 139 -17.76 -20.86 29.89
CA MET A 139 -16.81 -19.76 30.13
C MET A 139 -15.37 -20.18 29.82
N GLY A 140 -14.98 -21.42 30.16
CA GLY A 140 -13.67 -21.97 29.83
C GLY A 140 -13.46 -22.17 28.32
N GLU A 141 -14.50 -22.63 27.62
CA GLU A 141 -14.53 -22.73 26.16
C GLU A 141 -14.40 -21.36 25.52
N LEU A 142 -15.14 -20.36 25.99
CA LEU A 142 -15.07 -19.01 25.43
C LEU A 142 -13.70 -18.35 25.66
N ALA A 143 -13.08 -18.59 26.82
CA ALA A 143 -11.71 -18.15 27.09
C ALA A 143 -10.68 -18.81 26.18
N ARG A 144 -10.86 -20.09 25.82
CA ARG A 144 -10.00 -20.76 24.81
C ARG A 144 -10.17 -20.14 23.43
N ARG A 145 -11.40 -19.89 22.99
CA ARG A 145 -11.64 -19.23 21.70
C ARG A 145 -11.09 -17.81 21.64
N ALA A 146 -11.13 -17.08 22.74
CA ALA A 146 -10.48 -15.77 22.85
C ALA A 146 -8.95 -15.87 22.76
N LYS A 147 -8.34 -16.93 23.31
CA LYS A 147 -6.91 -17.23 23.13
C LYS A 147 -6.58 -17.54 21.67
N ASP A 148 -7.39 -18.37 21.02
CA ASP A 148 -7.17 -18.73 19.61
C ASP A 148 -7.27 -17.50 18.70
N LEU A 149 -8.19 -16.57 19.01
CA LEU A 149 -8.32 -15.30 18.30
C LEU A 149 -7.11 -14.38 18.55
N GLU A 150 -6.63 -14.30 19.79
CA GLU A 150 -5.40 -13.56 20.16
C GLU A 150 -4.20 -14.09 19.36
N ASP A 151 -4.03 -15.42 19.31
CA ASP A 151 -2.93 -16.06 18.57
C ASP A 151 -3.03 -15.80 17.07
N GLN A 152 -4.22 -15.94 16.48
CA GLN A 152 -4.44 -15.64 15.05
C GLN A 152 -4.16 -14.17 14.73
N ALA A 153 -4.65 -13.24 15.56
CA ALA A 153 -4.41 -11.82 15.35
C ALA A 153 -2.91 -11.47 15.49
N ALA A 154 -2.20 -12.09 16.43
CA ALA A 154 -0.76 -11.91 16.60
C ALA A 154 0.04 -12.49 15.42
N GLU A 155 -0.31 -13.69 14.94
CA GLU A 155 0.29 -14.31 13.74
C GLU A 155 0.12 -13.43 12.50
N ASP A 156 -1.04 -12.75 12.37
CA ASP A 156 -1.35 -11.82 11.29
C ASP A 156 -0.84 -10.38 11.53
N ALA A 157 -0.17 -10.13 12.66
CA ALA A 157 0.33 -8.81 13.09
C ALA A 157 -0.75 -7.72 13.22
N PHE A 158 -1.92 -8.09 13.77
CA PHE A 158 -2.96 -7.18 14.25
C PHE A 158 -2.88 -7.08 15.79
N ASP A 159 -1.86 -6.36 16.26
CA ASP A 159 -1.49 -6.28 17.69
C ASP A 159 -2.60 -5.70 18.59
N ASP A 160 -3.38 -4.78 18.05
CA ASP A 160 -4.55 -4.18 18.71
C ASP A 160 -5.65 -5.21 18.95
N VAL A 161 -6.01 -5.97 17.91
CA VAL A 161 -7.01 -7.05 18.00
C VAL A 161 -6.53 -8.15 18.94
N ALA A 162 -5.26 -8.52 18.87
CA ALA A 162 -4.67 -9.50 19.78
C ALA A 162 -4.78 -9.04 21.25
N HIS A 163 -4.47 -7.77 21.52
CA HIS A 163 -4.57 -7.21 22.86
C HIS A 163 -6.02 -7.17 23.39
N GLU A 164 -6.99 -6.82 22.54
CA GLU A 164 -8.41 -6.81 22.91
C GLU A 164 -8.93 -8.23 23.19
N ALA A 165 -8.52 -9.22 22.39
CA ALA A 165 -8.86 -10.63 22.59
C ALA A 165 -8.28 -11.19 23.90
N ASP A 166 -7.02 -10.88 24.22
CA ASP A 166 -6.41 -11.26 25.51
C ASP A 166 -7.16 -10.61 26.69
N THR A 167 -7.52 -9.33 26.56
CA THR A 167 -8.28 -8.62 27.60
C THR A 167 -9.61 -9.31 27.88
N LEU A 168 -10.37 -9.67 26.84
CA LEU A 168 -11.63 -10.42 26.98
C LEU A 168 -11.41 -11.79 27.63
N ARG A 169 -10.36 -12.50 27.21
CA ARG A 169 -9.97 -13.80 27.80
C ARG A 169 -9.69 -13.68 29.30
N GLN A 170 -8.90 -12.69 29.70
CA GLN A 170 -8.57 -12.45 31.10
C GLN A 170 -9.82 -12.11 31.93
N GLN A 171 -10.74 -11.31 31.38
CA GLN A 171 -12.02 -11.01 32.03
C GLN A 171 -12.86 -12.26 32.26
N LEU A 172 -12.99 -13.13 31.25
CA LEU A 172 -13.72 -14.40 31.36
C LEU A 172 -13.13 -15.32 32.43
N LEU A 173 -11.82 -15.48 32.45
CA LEU A 173 -11.12 -16.29 33.45
C LEU A 173 -11.27 -15.71 34.87
N SER A 174 -11.17 -14.39 35.00
CA SER A 174 -11.35 -13.68 36.27
C SER A 174 -12.76 -13.88 36.82
N THR A 175 -13.80 -13.67 36.00
CA THR A 175 -15.19 -13.87 36.37
C THR A 175 -15.45 -15.34 36.74
N ARG A 176 -14.93 -16.29 35.95
CA ARG A 176 -15.04 -17.72 36.25
C ARG A 176 -14.45 -18.07 37.62
N ASN A 177 -13.26 -17.55 37.92
CA ASN A 177 -12.60 -17.81 39.20
C ASN A 177 -13.35 -17.16 40.37
N LYS A 178 -13.91 -15.94 40.20
CA LYS A 178 -14.75 -15.28 41.22
C LYS A 178 -16.00 -16.08 41.53
N LEU A 179 -16.70 -16.59 40.51
CA LEU A 179 -17.89 -17.44 40.70
C LEU A 179 -17.55 -18.73 41.46
N LYS A 180 -16.43 -19.37 41.12
CA LYS A 180 -15.94 -20.55 41.84
C LYS A 180 -15.69 -20.27 43.33
N LEU A 181 -15.02 -19.16 43.65
CA LEU A 181 -14.74 -18.75 45.03
C LEU A 181 -16.02 -18.42 45.82
N LEU A 182 -17.01 -17.82 45.18
CA LEU A 182 -18.31 -17.53 45.82
C LEU A 182 -19.07 -18.82 46.15
N MET A 183 -19.00 -19.84 45.27
CA MET A 183 -19.58 -21.14 45.54
C MET A 183 -18.86 -21.86 46.69
N GLU A 184 -17.54 -21.83 46.74
CA GLU A 184 -16.76 -22.42 47.84
C GLU A 184 -17.07 -21.75 49.19
N LYS A 185 -17.31 -20.43 49.22
CA LYS A 185 -17.70 -19.69 50.44
C LYS A 185 -19.15 -19.91 50.88
N HIS A 186 -20.03 -20.28 49.95
CA HIS A 186 -21.45 -20.55 50.23
C HIS A 186 -21.78 -22.05 50.24
N ALA A 187 -20.78 -22.92 50.04
CA ALA A 187 -20.88 -24.34 50.33
C ALA A 187 -21.04 -24.51 51.85
N PRO A 188 -22.04 -25.26 52.33
CA PRO A 188 -22.22 -25.49 53.76
C PRO A 188 -20.97 -26.17 54.32
N LEU A 189 -20.44 -25.62 55.42
CA LEU A 189 -19.45 -26.31 56.27
C LEU A 189 -20.03 -27.67 56.65
N GLN A 190 -19.46 -28.75 56.10
CA GLN A 190 -19.66 -30.11 56.59
C GLN A 190 -18.86 -30.32 57.87
#